data_AF-L1LEE1-F1
#
_entry.id   AF-L1LEE1-F1
#
_cell.length_a   1.000
_cell.length_b   1.000
_cell.length_c   1.000
_cell.angle_alpha   90.00
_cell.angle_beta   90.00
_cell.angle_gamma   90.00
#
_symmetry.space_group_name_H-M   'P 1'
#
loop_
_entity.id
_entity.type
_entity.pdbx_description
1 polymer ?
#
loop_
_entity_poly.entity_id
_entity_poly.type
_entity_poly.pdbx_seq_one_letter_code
_entity_poly.pdbx_strand_id
1 'polypeptide(L)'
;MVQGVELLERELDNLNCYSNDAVTLDLTKDAYGENGQLPCCKEHKNHSKVSVEPVSVNHAHHDHHHVGSENLTVKKYSIDGGSLAAIKLAGEKKKNRKRIKFDNGPKFPITGPVEISALYSGNNKEPVLIYVGKNGNQNPTGWYRSGSSNTWTRATGLDSVTPENITECANWNNLVKELKYSDSDLQECKEAKQDKQQEAQRSGSEESEGQGYKADAGGKEAKKDEPVESVVGSRENGLGEPGQGVDTSASNYEDSATVHE
;
A
#
# COMPACT_ATOMS: atom_id res chain seq x y z
N MET A 1 -20.65 -30.34 -8.33
CA MET A 1 -20.75 -30.00 -6.88
C MET A 1 -19.85 -28.82 -6.45
N VAL A 2 -19.55 -27.84 -7.32
CA VAL A 2 -18.60 -26.74 -7.00
C VAL A 2 -19.28 -25.52 -6.34
N GLN A 3 -20.61 -25.45 -6.33
CA GLN A 3 -21.34 -24.31 -5.74
C GLN A 3 -21.31 -24.26 -4.20
N GLY A 4 -21.07 -25.38 -3.52
CA GLY A 4 -21.07 -25.41 -2.05
C GLY A 4 -19.86 -24.72 -1.43
N VAL A 5 -18.71 -24.74 -2.10
CA VAL A 5 -17.44 -24.24 -1.54
C VAL A 5 -17.43 -22.72 -1.43
N GLU A 6 -17.88 -22.01 -2.47
CA GLU A 6 -17.92 -20.54 -2.48
C GLU A 6 -18.90 -19.99 -1.43
N LEU A 7 -20.08 -20.62 -1.31
CA LEU A 7 -21.08 -20.25 -0.33
C LEU A 7 -20.55 -20.44 1.10
N LEU A 8 -19.87 -21.57 1.35
CA LEU A 8 -19.24 -21.84 2.64
C LEU A 8 -18.13 -20.84 2.96
N GLU A 9 -17.23 -20.57 2.01
CA GLU A 9 -16.17 -19.57 2.20
C GLU A 9 -16.74 -18.17 2.48
N ARG A 10 -17.80 -17.78 1.78
CA ARG A 10 -18.46 -16.49 2.02
C ARG A 10 -19.09 -16.43 3.41
N GLU A 11 -19.69 -17.53 3.87
CA GLU A 11 -20.28 -17.56 5.21
C GLU A 11 -19.21 -17.53 6.30
N LEU A 12 -18.06 -18.18 6.08
CA LEU A 12 -16.90 -18.08 6.95
C LEU A 12 -16.29 -16.67 6.94
N ASP A 13 -16.18 -16.02 5.78
CA ASP A 13 -15.74 -14.61 5.69
C ASP A 13 -16.70 -13.70 6.47
N ASN A 14 -18.01 -13.90 6.33
CA ASN A 14 -19.03 -13.14 7.07
C ASN A 14 -18.89 -13.33 8.58
N LEU A 15 -18.77 -14.57 9.03
CA LEU A 15 -18.61 -14.91 10.45
C LEU A 15 -17.31 -14.34 11.00
N ASN A 16 -16.21 -14.42 10.25
CA ASN A 16 -14.92 -13.88 10.67
C ASN A 16 -14.95 -12.34 10.77
N CYS A 17 -15.64 -11.68 9.83
CA CYS A 17 -15.83 -10.23 9.87
C CYS A 17 -16.69 -9.80 11.07
N TYR A 18 -17.75 -10.55 11.38
CA TYR A 18 -18.67 -10.29 12.49
C TYR A 18 -18.03 -10.58 13.85
N SER A 19 -17.48 -11.79 14.04
CA SER A 19 -17.03 -12.26 15.35
C SER A 19 -15.61 -11.82 15.71
N ASN A 20 -14.73 -11.58 14.72
CA ASN A 20 -13.30 -11.32 14.95
C ASN A 20 -12.81 -9.98 14.41
N ASP A 21 -13.71 -9.09 13.98
CA ASP A 21 -13.37 -7.83 13.32
C ASP A 21 -12.37 -7.99 12.15
N ALA A 22 -12.46 -9.12 11.46
CA ALA A 22 -11.44 -9.56 10.51
C ALA A 22 -12.02 -9.57 9.08
N VAL A 23 -11.77 -8.49 8.32
CA VAL A 23 -12.33 -8.24 6.99
C VAL A 23 -11.61 -9.06 5.93
N THR A 24 -12.36 -9.74 5.06
CA THR A 24 -11.85 -10.25 3.78
C THR A 24 -12.20 -9.24 2.69
N LEU A 25 -11.19 -8.60 2.08
CA LEU A 25 -11.38 -7.58 1.05
C LEU A 25 -11.52 -8.23 -0.34
N ASP A 26 -12.55 -7.87 -1.09
CA ASP A 26 -12.72 -8.27 -2.50
C ASP A 26 -12.28 -7.14 -3.44
N LEU A 27 -11.11 -7.27 -4.06
CA LEU A 27 -10.59 -6.25 -4.97
C LEU A 27 -11.10 -6.40 -6.41
N THR A 28 -12.13 -7.21 -6.66
CA THR A 28 -12.81 -7.20 -7.96
C THR A 28 -13.41 -5.82 -8.21
N LYS A 29 -13.21 -5.27 -9.41
CA LYS A 29 -13.80 -3.99 -9.83
C LYS A 29 -15.32 -4.06 -9.55
N ASP A 30 -15.77 -3.10 -8.73
CA ASP A 30 -17.17 -2.89 -8.33
C ASP A 30 -17.74 -3.90 -7.31
N ALA A 31 -16.89 -4.71 -6.66
CA ALA A 31 -17.31 -5.62 -5.59
C ALA A 31 -18.03 -4.91 -4.42
N TYR A 32 -17.73 -3.63 -4.19
CA TYR A 32 -18.34 -2.81 -3.15
C TYR A 32 -19.39 -1.81 -3.70
N GLY A 33 -19.85 -2.00 -4.94
CA GLY A 33 -20.71 -1.07 -5.65
C GLY A 33 -19.95 0.14 -6.20
N GLU A 34 -20.67 1.00 -6.91
CA GLU A 34 -20.07 2.19 -7.57
C GLU A 34 -19.48 3.18 -6.55
N ASN A 35 -20.13 3.33 -5.40
CA ASN A 35 -19.77 4.30 -4.37
C ASN A 35 -19.17 3.67 -3.10
N GLY A 36 -18.76 2.40 -3.14
CA GLY A 36 -18.20 1.73 -1.96
C GLY A 36 -19.18 1.47 -0.82
N GLN A 37 -20.49 1.59 -1.08
CA GLN A 37 -21.53 1.56 -0.05
C GLN A 37 -21.92 0.15 0.40
N LEU A 38 -21.44 -0.90 -0.28
CA LEU A 38 -21.76 -2.26 0.14
C LEU A 38 -21.03 -2.59 1.46
N PRO A 39 -21.73 -3.24 2.40
CA PRO A 39 -21.15 -3.59 3.68
C PRO A 39 -20.08 -4.68 3.51
N CYS A 40 -19.10 -4.69 4.42
CA CYS A 40 -18.08 -5.74 4.44
C CYS A 40 -18.63 -7.14 4.77
N CYS A 41 -19.76 -7.23 5.50
CA CYS A 41 -20.51 -8.47 5.70
C CYS A 41 -22.00 -8.20 5.97
N LYS A 42 -22.83 -9.26 5.99
CA LYS A 42 -24.29 -9.16 6.19
C LYS A 42 -24.71 -8.50 7.52
N GLU A 43 -23.89 -8.58 8.55
CA GLU A 43 -24.20 -8.03 9.88
C GLU A 43 -23.78 -6.55 10.02
N HIS A 44 -23.06 -6.01 9.03
CA HIS A 44 -22.55 -4.63 9.01
C HIS A 44 -23.31 -3.72 8.05
N LYS A 45 -24.63 -3.92 7.86
CA LYS A 45 -25.44 -3.16 6.89
C LYS A 45 -25.46 -1.65 7.08
N ASN A 46 -25.30 -1.19 8.32
CA ASN A 46 -25.43 0.23 8.69
C ASN A 46 -24.07 0.89 9.00
N HIS A 47 -22.99 0.12 9.02
CA HIS A 47 -21.65 0.58 9.37
C HIS A 47 -20.61 -0.27 8.65
N SER A 48 -20.23 0.14 7.42
CA SER A 48 -19.15 -0.54 6.72
C SER A 48 -17.82 -0.28 7.42
N LYS A 49 -17.06 -1.35 7.67
CA LYS A 49 -15.66 -1.25 8.13
C LYS A 49 -14.68 -0.97 6.99
N VAL A 50 -15.18 -0.94 5.76
CA VAL A 50 -14.42 -0.64 4.55
C VAL A 50 -15.00 0.61 3.94
N SER A 51 -14.20 1.67 3.84
CA SER A 51 -14.51 2.81 2.98
C SER A 51 -13.80 2.62 1.64
N VAL A 52 -14.44 3.02 0.54
CA VAL A 52 -13.85 2.97 -0.80
C VAL A 52 -13.92 4.33 -1.43
N GLU A 53 -12.77 4.83 -1.87
CA GLU A 53 -12.62 6.15 -2.46
C GLU A 53 -11.91 6.06 -3.82
N PRO A 54 -12.40 6.75 -4.86
CA PRO A 54 -11.65 6.85 -6.11
C PRO A 54 -10.42 7.75 -5.91
N VAL A 55 -9.29 7.34 -6.47
CA VAL A 55 -8.07 8.16 -6.51
C VAL A 55 -7.87 8.64 -7.95
N SER A 56 -7.79 9.96 -8.12
CA SER A 56 -7.57 10.56 -9.44
C SER A 56 -6.14 10.30 -9.90
N VAL A 57 -6.00 9.55 -11.00
CA VAL A 57 -4.73 9.36 -11.72
C VAL A 57 -4.64 10.21 -12.98
N ASN A 58 -5.74 10.85 -13.35
CA ASN A 58 -5.76 11.83 -14.41
C ASN A 58 -5.19 13.12 -13.87
N HIS A 59 -4.12 13.58 -14.50
CA HIS A 59 -3.59 14.89 -14.22
C HIS A 59 -3.46 15.69 -15.51
N ALA A 60 -4.06 16.88 -15.48
CA ALA A 60 -3.82 17.95 -16.41
C ALA A 60 -3.02 19.02 -15.65
N HIS A 61 -1.75 18.74 -15.32
CA HIS A 61 -0.90 19.85 -14.90
C HIS A 61 -0.68 20.71 -16.13
N HIS A 62 -0.65 22.03 -15.94
CA HIS A 62 -0.76 23.09 -16.94
C HIS A 62 -0.06 22.92 -18.30
N ASP A 63 0.94 22.05 -18.43
CA ASP A 63 1.70 21.82 -19.67
C ASP A 63 1.71 20.37 -20.17
N HIS A 64 1.18 19.40 -19.41
CA HIS A 64 1.29 17.97 -19.72
C HIS A 64 0.00 17.19 -19.48
N HIS A 65 -0.35 16.36 -20.45
CA HIS A 65 -1.44 15.40 -20.35
C HIS A 65 -0.87 13.99 -20.26
N HIS A 66 -1.29 13.23 -19.25
CA HIS A 66 -0.99 11.80 -19.14
C HIS A 66 -1.87 11.02 -20.12
N VAL A 67 -1.35 10.78 -21.33
CA VAL A 67 -2.11 10.07 -22.37
C VAL A 67 -2.39 8.63 -21.92
N GLY A 68 -3.65 8.21 -22.04
CA GLY A 68 -4.11 6.89 -21.66
C GLY A 68 -4.50 6.76 -20.18
N SER A 69 -4.33 7.81 -19.37
CA SER A 69 -4.68 7.77 -17.94
C SER A 69 -6.18 7.59 -17.72
N GLU A 70 -7.02 7.98 -18.67
CA GLU A 70 -8.46 7.76 -18.68
C GLU A 70 -8.84 6.27 -18.67
N ASN A 71 -7.94 5.40 -19.12
CA ASN A 71 -8.12 3.96 -19.06
C ASN A 71 -7.72 3.38 -17.70
N LEU A 72 -7.13 4.18 -16.80
CA LEU A 72 -6.77 3.73 -15.47
C LEU A 72 -7.85 4.10 -14.45
N THR A 73 -8.09 3.20 -13.52
CA THR A 73 -8.94 3.46 -12.36
C THR A 73 -8.17 3.06 -11.12
N VAL A 74 -8.05 3.94 -10.14
CA VAL A 74 -7.51 3.58 -8.82
C VAL A 74 -8.61 3.70 -7.79
N LYS A 75 -8.82 2.63 -7.01
CA LYS A 75 -9.73 2.64 -5.85
C LYS A 75 -8.89 2.42 -4.59
N LYS A 76 -9.02 3.32 -3.61
CA LYS A 76 -8.46 3.21 -2.27
C LYS A 76 -9.50 2.58 -1.36
N TYR A 77 -9.08 1.60 -0.57
CA TYR A 77 -9.88 0.86 0.40
C TYR A 77 -9.25 1.08 1.76
N SER A 78 -9.99 1.70 2.68
CA SER A 78 -9.51 1.93 4.05
C SER A 78 -10.29 1.07 5.02
N ILE A 79 -9.56 0.44 5.94
CA ILE A 79 -10.11 -0.36 7.04
C ILE A 79 -9.65 0.30 8.33
N ASP A 80 -10.56 1.00 9.00
CA ASP A 80 -10.24 1.89 10.13
C ASP A 80 -10.03 1.14 11.46
N GLY A 81 -10.42 -0.14 11.53
CA GLY A 81 -10.29 -0.96 12.74
C GLY A 81 -10.30 -2.47 12.45
N GLY A 82 -9.91 -3.25 13.46
CA GLY A 82 -9.84 -4.71 13.34
C GLY A 82 -8.62 -5.18 12.55
N SER A 83 -8.80 -6.17 11.68
CA SER A 83 -7.73 -6.71 10.83
C SER A 83 -8.20 -7.01 9.41
N LEU A 84 -7.28 -6.93 8.45
CA LEU A 84 -7.49 -7.45 7.10
C LEU A 84 -7.05 -8.91 7.08
N ALA A 85 -8.02 -9.83 7.05
CA ALA A 85 -7.82 -11.28 7.12
C ALA A 85 -7.31 -11.88 5.80
N ALA A 86 -7.76 -11.31 4.68
CA ALA A 86 -7.41 -11.77 3.35
C ALA A 86 -7.77 -10.71 2.31
N ILE A 87 -7.12 -10.79 1.16
CA ILE A 87 -7.57 -10.14 -0.06
C ILE A 87 -7.94 -11.24 -1.08
N LYS A 88 -9.09 -11.09 -1.74
CA LYS A 88 -9.62 -11.98 -2.78
C LYS A 88 -9.84 -11.22 -4.08
N LEU A 89 -9.74 -11.95 -5.18
CA LEU A 89 -10.06 -11.50 -6.54
C LEU A 89 -11.08 -12.44 -7.17
N ALA A 90 -11.87 -11.94 -8.13
CA ALA A 90 -12.65 -12.79 -9.01
C ALA A 90 -11.73 -13.81 -9.69
N GLY A 91 -12.18 -15.06 -9.82
CA GLY A 91 -11.50 -16.03 -10.68
C GLY A 91 -12.13 -16.08 -12.07
N GLU A 92 -11.42 -16.71 -13.01
CA GLU A 92 -11.86 -16.96 -14.39
C GLU A 92 -13.25 -17.62 -14.49
N LYS A 93 -13.61 -18.41 -13.48
CA LYS A 93 -14.96 -18.96 -13.32
C LYS A 93 -15.62 -18.22 -12.17
N LYS A 94 -16.82 -17.69 -12.40
CA LYS A 94 -17.69 -16.93 -11.44
C LYS A 94 -17.92 -17.60 -10.06
N LYS A 95 -17.35 -18.78 -9.81
CA LYS A 95 -17.56 -19.60 -8.62
C LYS A 95 -16.31 -19.76 -7.76
N ASN A 96 -15.12 -19.31 -8.20
CA ASN A 96 -13.89 -19.48 -7.42
C ASN A 96 -13.22 -18.12 -7.24
N ARG A 97 -13.24 -17.58 -6.01
CA ARG A 97 -12.46 -16.39 -5.67
C ARG A 97 -11.01 -16.81 -5.41
N LYS A 98 -10.05 -16.08 -5.96
CA LYS A 98 -8.61 -16.33 -5.78
C LYS A 98 -8.12 -15.53 -4.58
N ARG A 99 -7.66 -16.20 -3.52
CA ARG A 99 -6.98 -15.53 -2.38
C ARG A 99 -5.56 -15.18 -2.78
N ILE A 100 -5.17 -13.91 -2.67
CA ILE A 100 -3.82 -13.48 -3.01
C ILE A 100 -2.81 -13.85 -1.93
N LYS A 101 -1.55 -14.02 -2.32
CA LYS A 101 -0.41 -14.18 -1.41
C LYS A 101 0.69 -13.22 -1.83
N PHE A 102 1.19 -12.40 -0.92
CA PHE A 102 2.34 -11.54 -1.21
C PHE A 102 3.64 -12.31 -1.02
N ASP A 103 4.47 -12.37 -2.06
CA ASP A 103 5.82 -12.90 -1.98
C ASP A 103 6.73 -11.88 -1.29
N ASN A 104 7.34 -12.29 -0.18
CA ASN A 104 8.14 -11.43 0.70
C ASN A 104 7.45 -10.10 1.10
N GLY A 105 6.12 -10.10 1.15
CA GLY A 105 5.29 -8.95 1.51
C GLY A 105 4.54 -9.12 2.83
N PRO A 106 3.46 -8.35 3.03
CA PRO A 106 2.64 -8.43 4.24
C PRO A 106 2.06 -9.83 4.43
N LYS A 107 2.05 -10.29 5.67
CA LYS A 107 1.42 -11.56 6.05
C LYS A 107 0.03 -11.27 6.60
N PHE A 108 -0.94 -12.08 6.19
CA PHE A 108 -2.28 -12.02 6.75
C PHE A 108 -2.37 -12.79 8.08
N PRO A 109 -3.19 -12.35 9.05
CA PRO A 109 -3.97 -11.11 9.03
C PRO A 109 -3.08 -9.86 9.19
N ILE A 110 -3.41 -8.78 8.50
CA ILE A 110 -2.75 -7.47 8.67
C ILE A 110 -3.55 -6.70 9.72
N THR A 111 -2.92 -6.37 10.85
CA THR A 111 -3.57 -5.61 11.92
C THR A 111 -3.83 -4.18 11.45
N GLY A 112 -5.06 -3.71 11.66
CA GLY A 112 -5.51 -2.38 11.23
C GLY A 112 -5.00 -1.23 12.12
N PRO A 113 -5.21 0.02 11.70
CA PRO A 113 -5.85 0.42 10.44
C PRO A 113 -5.04 -0.01 9.20
N VAL A 114 -5.63 -0.18 8.03
CA VAL A 114 -4.89 -0.51 6.80
C VAL A 114 -5.51 0.16 5.57
N GLU A 115 -4.64 0.66 4.69
CA GLU A 115 -5.02 1.23 3.40
C GLU A 115 -4.52 0.33 2.28
N ILE A 116 -5.41 -0.06 1.37
CA ILE A 116 -5.10 -0.83 0.17
C ILE A 116 -5.52 0.00 -1.03
N SER A 117 -4.68 0.15 -2.04
CA SER A 117 -5.12 0.75 -3.32
C SER A 117 -5.01 -0.26 -4.44
N ALA A 118 -6.03 -0.34 -5.27
CA ALA A 118 -6.08 -1.25 -6.42
C ALA A 118 -6.12 -0.42 -7.69
N LEU A 119 -5.15 -0.63 -8.58
CA LEU A 119 -5.07 0.01 -9.89
C LEU A 119 -5.59 -0.97 -10.95
N TYR A 120 -6.62 -0.57 -11.67
CA TYR A 120 -7.24 -1.31 -12.76
C TYR A 120 -6.89 -0.65 -14.10
N SER A 121 -6.76 -1.45 -15.15
CA SER A 121 -6.52 -0.98 -16.52
C SER A 121 -7.67 -1.38 -17.44
N GLY A 122 -8.21 -0.42 -18.16
CA GLY A 122 -9.37 -0.53 -19.04
C GLY A 122 -10.59 -1.15 -18.35
N ASN A 123 -11.15 -2.16 -19.01
CA ASN A 123 -12.35 -2.88 -18.55
C ASN A 123 -12.02 -4.11 -17.68
N ASN A 124 -10.76 -4.27 -17.26
CA ASN A 124 -10.36 -5.41 -16.43
C ASN A 124 -11.01 -5.33 -15.04
N LYS A 125 -11.53 -6.48 -14.60
CA LYS A 125 -12.13 -6.63 -13.27
C LYS A 125 -11.10 -6.89 -12.18
N GLU A 126 -9.96 -7.45 -12.55
CA GLU A 126 -8.85 -7.68 -11.64
C GLU A 126 -7.89 -6.49 -11.72
N PRO A 127 -7.32 -6.04 -10.59
CA PRO A 127 -6.32 -4.99 -10.61
C PRO A 127 -5.03 -5.50 -11.27
N VAL A 128 -4.31 -4.60 -11.94
CA VAL A 128 -2.97 -4.87 -12.47
C VAL A 128 -1.89 -4.60 -11.43
N LEU A 129 -2.16 -3.70 -10.46
CA LEU A 129 -1.29 -3.40 -9.32
C LEU A 129 -2.11 -3.24 -8.04
N ILE A 130 -1.54 -3.66 -6.91
CA ILE A 130 -2.07 -3.47 -5.56
C ILE A 130 -1.02 -2.76 -4.72
N TYR A 131 -1.34 -1.59 -4.20
CA TYR A 131 -0.55 -0.89 -3.20
C TYR A 131 -1.00 -1.31 -1.80
N VAL A 132 -0.05 -1.69 -0.94
CA VAL A 132 -0.30 -1.85 0.49
C VAL A 132 0.33 -0.66 1.21
N GLY A 133 -0.53 0.20 1.76
CA GLY A 133 -0.15 1.41 2.48
C GLY A 133 0.31 1.15 3.91
N LYS A 134 1.01 2.15 4.47
CA LYS A 134 1.53 2.08 5.84
C LYS A 134 0.41 2.29 6.84
N ASN A 135 0.45 1.52 7.91
CA ASN A 135 0.06 1.97 9.24
C ASN A 135 1.08 1.43 10.25
N GLY A 136 1.95 2.30 10.73
CA GLY A 136 3.06 1.95 11.63
C GLY A 136 4.31 1.36 10.94
N ASN A 137 5.27 0.92 11.76
CA ASN A 137 6.61 0.51 11.32
C ASN A 137 6.76 -0.98 10.97
N GLN A 138 5.69 -1.78 11.06
CA GLN A 138 5.83 -3.25 11.12
C GLN A 138 5.53 -4.00 9.82
N ASN A 139 4.87 -3.40 8.83
CA ASN A 139 4.52 -4.07 7.58
C ASN A 139 5.26 -3.50 6.38
N PRO A 140 5.76 -4.36 5.47
CA PRO A 140 6.33 -3.88 4.21
C PRO A 140 5.25 -3.21 3.38
N THR A 141 5.59 -2.06 2.79
CA THR A 141 4.66 -1.24 2.00
C THR A 141 5.16 -1.08 0.59
N GLY A 142 4.23 -0.80 -0.32
CA GLY A 142 4.56 -0.55 -1.71
C GLY A 142 3.59 -1.23 -2.67
N TRP A 143 3.92 -1.12 -3.94
CA TRP A 143 3.18 -1.74 -5.04
C TRP A 143 3.57 -3.19 -5.21
N TYR A 144 2.57 -4.01 -5.47
CA TYR A 144 2.67 -5.41 -5.81
C TYR A 144 1.97 -5.64 -7.14
N ARG A 145 2.54 -6.50 -7.98
CA ARG A 145 1.98 -6.94 -9.25
C ARG A 145 1.67 -8.43 -9.21
N SER A 146 0.69 -8.84 -10.00
CA SER A 146 0.37 -10.25 -10.18
C SER A 146 1.59 -11.01 -10.74
N GLY A 147 1.96 -12.10 -10.10
CA GLY A 147 3.01 -13.03 -10.54
C GLY A 147 2.40 -14.29 -11.17
N SER A 148 3.03 -15.43 -10.94
CA SER A 148 2.46 -16.71 -11.35
C SER A 148 1.35 -17.16 -10.38
N SER A 149 0.22 -17.62 -10.92
CA SER A 149 -0.93 -18.11 -10.14
C SER A 149 -1.57 -17.02 -9.25
N ASN A 150 -1.58 -17.21 -7.93
CA ASN A 150 -2.19 -16.30 -6.95
C ASN A 150 -1.15 -15.50 -6.15
N THR A 151 0.11 -15.54 -6.57
CA THR A 151 1.21 -14.87 -5.88
C THR A 151 1.40 -13.47 -6.45
N TRP A 152 1.63 -12.51 -5.57
CA TRP A 152 1.83 -11.10 -5.88
C TRP A 152 3.24 -10.70 -5.45
N THR A 153 4.02 -10.18 -6.39
CA THR A 153 5.44 -9.84 -6.19
C THR A 153 5.59 -8.33 -6.13
N ARG A 154 6.55 -7.85 -5.35
CA ARG A 154 6.81 -6.41 -5.23
C ARG A 154 7.25 -5.81 -6.57
N ALA A 155 6.66 -4.68 -6.95
CA ALA A 155 7.06 -3.89 -8.11
C ALA A 155 8.15 -2.89 -7.69
N THR A 156 9.40 -3.33 -7.69
CA THR A 156 10.55 -2.54 -7.18
C THR A 156 10.80 -1.26 -7.98
N GLY A 157 10.35 -1.19 -9.24
CA GLY A 157 10.37 0.05 -10.05
C GLY A 157 9.47 1.16 -9.50
N LEU A 158 8.61 0.85 -8.52
CA LEU A 158 7.61 1.75 -7.95
C LEU A 158 7.84 2.03 -6.45
N ASP A 159 9.02 1.78 -5.90
CA ASP A 159 9.28 1.92 -4.46
C ASP A 159 9.08 3.35 -3.91
N SER A 160 9.26 4.39 -4.75
CA SER A 160 8.98 5.79 -4.39
C SER A 160 7.58 6.26 -4.81
N VAL A 161 6.82 5.41 -5.50
CA VAL A 161 5.50 5.75 -6.05
C VAL A 161 4.43 5.33 -5.05
N THR A 162 3.51 6.23 -4.78
CA THR A 162 2.32 6.05 -3.95
C THR A 162 1.08 6.38 -4.78
N PRO A 163 -0.11 5.91 -4.38
CA PRO A 163 -1.35 6.32 -5.03
C PRO A 163 -1.50 7.84 -5.12
N GLU A 164 -1.02 8.58 -4.13
CA GLU A 164 -1.16 10.04 -4.01
C GLU A 164 -0.20 10.83 -4.89
N ASN A 165 0.99 10.28 -5.23
CA ASN A 165 2.00 10.97 -6.04
C ASN A 165 2.17 10.40 -7.46
N ILE A 166 1.31 9.45 -7.85
CA ILE A 166 1.36 8.78 -9.16
C ILE A 166 1.18 9.74 -10.35
N THR A 167 0.60 10.91 -10.09
CA THR A 167 0.37 11.99 -11.05
C THR A 167 1.62 12.83 -11.33
N GLU A 168 2.71 12.65 -10.58
CA GLU A 168 3.98 13.31 -10.89
C GLU A 168 4.64 12.66 -12.12
N CYS A 169 5.15 13.45 -13.06
CA CYS A 169 5.65 12.96 -14.36
C CYS A 169 6.70 11.84 -14.24
N ALA A 170 7.65 11.98 -13.30
CA ALA A 170 8.66 10.95 -13.03
C ALA A 170 8.04 9.64 -12.50
N ASN A 171 7.09 9.74 -11.56
CA ASN A 171 6.39 8.58 -10.99
C ASN A 171 5.47 7.92 -12.02
N TRP A 172 4.79 8.73 -12.83
CA TRP A 172 4.01 8.28 -13.98
C TRP A 172 4.87 7.48 -14.96
N ASN A 173 6.06 7.98 -15.30
CA ASN A 173 6.97 7.27 -16.20
C ASN A 173 7.44 5.92 -15.62
N ASN A 174 7.61 5.83 -14.30
CA ASN A 174 7.89 4.56 -13.64
C ASN A 174 6.69 3.61 -13.70
N LEU A 175 5.48 4.12 -13.45
CA LEU A 175 4.24 3.37 -13.61
C LEU A 175 4.08 2.82 -15.03
N VAL A 176 4.25 3.67 -16.05
CA VAL A 176 4.14 3.27 -17.46
C VAL A 176 5.13 2.16 -17.77
N LYS A 177 6.39 2.29 -17.34
CA LYS A 177 7.42 1.24 -17.52
C LYS A 177 7.02 -0.09 -16.87
N GLU A 178 6.47 -0.04 -15.66
CA GLU A 178 6.00 -1.24 -14.94
C GLU A 178 4.80 -1.89 -15.66
N LEU A 179 3.93 -1.07 -16.26
CA LEU A 179 2.72 -1.49 -16.96
C LEU A 179 2.92 -1.79 -18.46
N LYS A 180 4.14 -1.68 -19.01
CA LYS A 180 4.43 -1.89 -20.47
C LYS A 180 3.97 -3.24 -21.03
N TYR A 181 3.73 -4.23 -20.18
CA TYR A 181 3.23 -5.55 -20.57
C TYR A 181 1.72 -5.73 -20.43
N SER A 182 1.03 -4.74 -19.86
CA SER A 182 -0.43 -4.69 -19.84
C SER A 182 -0.93 -3.95 -21.08
N ASP A 183 -2.07 -4.36 -21.63
CA ASP A 183 -2.73 -3.78 -22.82
C ASP A 183 -3.17 -2.32 -22.58
N SER A 184 -2.21 -1.44 -22.31
CA SER A 184 -2.45 -0.09 -21.87
C SER A 184 -1.87 0.88 -22.90
N ASP A 185 -2.72 1.77 -23.41
CA ASP A 185 -2.33 2.85 -24.34
C ASP A 185 -1.58 3.99 -23.61
N LEU A 186 -0.91 3.66 -22.49
CA LEU A 186 -0.24 4.63 -21.65
C LEU A 186 1.01 5.14 -22.34
N GLN A 187 1.17 6.46 -22.36
CA GLN A 187 2.38 7.09 -22.86
C GLN A 187 3.20 7.69 -21.72
N GLU A 188 4.52 7.65 -21.90
CA GLU A 188 5.43 8.36 -21.01
C GLU A 188 5.11 9.86 -21.04
N CYS A 189 5.03 10.45 -19.85
CA CYS A 189 4.90 11.87 -19.65
C CYS A 189 6.20 12.56 -20.10
N LYS A 190 6.07 13.54 -21.01
CA LYS A 190 7.18 14.36 -21.47
C LYS A 190 7.21 15.62 -20.63
N GLU A 191 8.16 15.75 -19.72
CA GLU A 191 8.40 17.02 -19.05
C GLU A 191 8.70 18.09 -20.11
N ALA A 192 8.00 19.22 -20.05
CA ALA A 192 8.39 20.41 -20.76
C ALA A 192 9.80 20.68 -20.27
N LYS A 193 10.73 20.80 -21.21
CA LYS A 193 12.05 21.36 -20.92
C LYS A 193 11.84 22.83 -20.57
N GLN A 194 11.32 23.12 -19.37
CA GLN A 194 11.24 24.48 -18.86
C GLN A 194 12.68 24.89 -18.53
N ASP A 195 13.29 25.58 -19.50
CA ASP A 195 14.08 26.78 -19.29
C ASP A 195 15.29 26.74 -18.37
N LYS A 196 16.03 25.61 -18.33
CA LYS A 196 17.47 25.67 -18.00
C LYS A 196 18.28 26.59 -18.93
N GLN A 197 17.69 27.11 -20.01
CA GLN A 197 18.31 28.14 -20.86
C GLN A 197 18.16 29.57 -20.32
N GLN A 198 17.21 29.88 -19.42
CA GLN A 198 17.03 31.26 -18.94
C GLN A 198 18.02 31.65 -17.82
N GLU A 199 18.56 30.68 -17.09
CA GLU A 199 19.58 30.93 -16.05
C GLU A 199 21.00 31.00 -16.64
N ALA A 200 21.26 30.28 -17.75
CA ALA A 200 22.52 30.38 -18.48
C ALA A 200 22.68 31.72 -19.25
N GLN A 201 21.59 32.42 -19.56
CA GLN A 201 21.65 33.77 -20.17
C GLN A 201 21.73 34.91 -19.14
N ARG A 202 21.54 34.63 -17.84
CA ARG A 202 21.58 35.66 -16.79
C ARG A 202 22.92 35.80 -16.05
N SER A 203 23.86 34.87 -16.22
CA SER A 203 25.20 34.93 -15.59
C SER A 203 26.32 35.45 -16.51
N GLY A 204 25.98 35.91 -17.72
CA GLY A 204 26.96 36.30 -18.75
C GLY A 204 27.38 37.78 -18.79
N SER A 205 26.99 38.63 -17.83
CA SER A 205 27.35 40.06 -17.89
C SER A 205 27.47 40.68 -16.51
N GLU A 206 28.58 40.44 -15.82
CA GLU A 206 29.16 41.39 -14.86
C GLU A 206 30.66 41.10 -14.73
N GLU A 207 31.38 41.40 -15.82
CA GLU A 207 32.80 41.70 -15.77
C GLU A 207 32.91 43.15 -15.28
N SER A 208 33.16 43.34 -13.98
CA SER A 208 33.64 44.61 -13.43
C SER A 208 34.95 44.34 -12.71
N GLU A 209 36.01 44.86 -13.32
CA GLU A 209 37.37 44.92 -12.80
C GLU A 209 37.40 45.48 -11.36
N GLY A 210 38.16 44.84 -10.48
CA GLY A 210 38.31 45.25 -9.09
C GLY A 210 39.60 44.71 -8.48
N GLN A 211 40.67 45.46 -8.66
CA GLN A 211 42.02 45.24 -8.15
C GLN A 211 42.09 44.95 -6.62
N GLY A 212 42.61 43.78 -6.29
CA GLY A 212 43.80 43.52 -5.47
C GLY A 212 43.95 44.13 -4.07
N TYR A 213 44.13 43.25 -3.06
CA TYR A 213 45.03 43.49 -1.91
C TYR A 213 45.71 42.19 -1.46
N LYS A 214 46.96 42.33 -1.02
CA LYS A 214 47.94 41.32 -0.58
C LYS A 214 47.85 41.02 0.92
N ALA A 215 48.33 39.82 1.28
CA ALA A 215 48.92 39.38 2.58
C ALA A 215 47.97 39.43 3.81
N ASP A 216 48.11 38.63 4.86
CA ASP A 216 49.31 38.08 5.49
C ASP A 216 48.96 36.90 6.44
N ALA A 217 49.98 36.10 6.71
CA ALA A 217 50.31 35.32 7.91
C ALA A 217 49.25 34.54 8.70
N GLY A 218 49.52 33.23 8.82
CA GLY A 218 50.02 32.71 10.09
C GLY A 218 49.03 31.91 10.95
N GLY A 219 49.33 30.64 11.18
CA GLY A 219 48.65 29.83 12.20
C GLY A 219 49.01 28.35 12.16
N LYS A 220 50.23 28.02 12.63
CA LYS A 220 50.65 26.67 13.02
C LYS A 220 49.98 26.25 14.34
N GLU A 221 49.85 24.94 14.53
CA GLU A 221 50.08 24.11 15.75
C GLU A 221 48.96 23.08 15.97
N ALA A 222 49.25 21.80 15.76
CA ALA A 222 49.82 20.81 16.70
C ALA A 222 48.72 20.10 17.52
N LYS A 223 48.40 18.84 17.19
CA LYS A 223 48.99 17.59 17.73
C LYS A 223 48.39 17.20 19.09
N LYS A 224 47.72 16.05 19.16
CA LYS A 224 48.01 15.01 20.18
C LYS A 224 47.23 13.70 19.92
N ASP A 225 48.02 12.65 20.03
CA ASP A 225 47.71 11.23 19.94
C ASP A 225 47.06 10.67 21.22
N GLU A 226 46.26 9.61 21.01
CA GLU A 226 46.10 8.38 21.83
C GLU A 226 45.51 8.43 23.27
N PRO A 227 45.20 7.29 23.94
CA PRO A 227 44.69 5.97 23.50
C PRO A 227 43.53 5.40 24.39
N VAL A 228 42.90 4.32 23.89
CA VAL A 228 42.38 3.09 24.58
C VAL A 228 41.68 3.21 25.95
N GLU A 229 40.43 2.70 26.03
CA GLU A 229 40.08 1.77 27.11
C GLU A 229 38.98 0.76 26.72
N SER A 230 39.34 -0.51 26.87
CA SER A 230 38.51 -1.70 26.84
C SER A 230 37.73 -1.84 28.15
N VAL A 231 36.42 -2.08 28.10
CA VAL A 231 35.69 -2.65 29.24
C VAL A 231 35.00 -3.94 28.83
N VAL A 232 35.62 -5.02 29.31
CA VAL A 232 35.04 -6.34 29.48
C VAL A 232 33.98 -6.25 30.58
N GLY A 233 32.78 -6.78 30.31
CA GLY A 233 31.69 -6.87 31.29
C GLY A 233 30.79 -8.06 31.02
N SER A 234 31.25 -9.25 31.46
CA SER A 234 30.45 -10.47 31.57
C SER A 234 29.36 -10.34 32.64
N ARG A 235 28.16 -10.86 32.36
CA ARG A 235 27.21 -11.49 33.33
C ARG A 235 26.06 -12.09 32.52
N GLU A 236 26.00 -13.40 32.33
CA GLU A 236 25.43 -14.41 33.24
C GLU A 236 23.92 -14.26 33.50
N ASN A 237 23.21 -15.32 33.08
CA ASN A 237 22.10 -16.01 33.75
C ASN A 237 20.74 -15.31 33.83
N GLY A 238 19.78 -15.90 33.12
CA GLY A 238 18.35 -15.60 33.24
C GLY A 238 17.48 -16.67 32.58
N LEU A 239 17.62 -17.92 33.02
CA LEU A 239 16.59 -18.96 32.86
C LEU A 239 15.33 -18.48 33.60
N GLY A 240 14.27 -18.19 32.85
CA GLY A 240 12.92 -17.96 33.36
C GLY A 240 11.96 -18.91 32.68
N GLU A 241 11.43 -19.85 33.46
CA GLU A 241 10.46 -20.86 33.08
C GLU A 241 9.10 -20.30 32.61
N PRO A 242 8.28 -21.13 31.93
CA PRO A 242 6.99 -20.74 31.36
C PRO A 242 5.88 -20.71 32.43
N GLY A 243 5.26 -19.54 32.58
CA GLY A 243 4.01 -19.41 33.34
C GLY A 243 2.83 -20.00 32.58
N GLN A 244 2.38 -21.18 33.01
CA GLN A 244 1.04 -21.68 32.73
C GLN A 244 0.01 -20.80 33.46
N GLY A 245 -0.86 -20.14 32.70
CA GLY A 245 -2.05 -19.46 33.20
C GLY A 245 -3.27 -20.05 32.51
N VAL A 246 -3.86 -21.05 33.15
CA VAL A 246 -5.19 -21.57 32.86
C VAL A 246 -6.18 -20.57 33.47
N ASP A 247 -7.08 -20.00 32.68
CA ASP A 247 -8.33 -19.47 33.21
C ASP A 247 -9.47 -19.76 32.23
N THR A 248 -10.18 -20.83 32.57
CA THR A 248 -11.53 -21.15 32.13
C THR A 248 -12.50 -20.11 32.66
N SER A 249 -13.16 -19.36 31.78
CA SER A 249 -14.37 -18.61 32.12
C SER A 249 -15.51 -19.09 31.23
N ALA A 250 -16.32 -19.98 31.79
CA ALA A 250 -17.63 -20.34 31.28
C ALA A 250 -18.61 -19.22 31.64
N SER A 251 -19.22 -18.58 30.64
CA SER A 251 -20.40 -17.75 30.83
C SER A 251 -21.59 -18.43 30.18
N ASN A 252 -22.46 -18.96 31.04
CA ASN A 252 -23.83 -19.34 30.74
C ASN A 252 -24.57 -18.14 30.14
N TYR A 253 -25.29 -18.34 29.03
CA TYR A 253 -26.33 -17.42 28.60
C TYR A 253 -27.63 -18.21 28.45
N GLU A 254 -28.59 -17.82 29.28
CA GLU A 254 -29.89 -18.44 29.43
C GLU A 254 -30.78 -18.18 28.21
N ASP A 255 -31.48 -19.24 27.83
CA ASP A 255 -32.52 -19.31 26.83
C ASP A 255 -33.81 -18.72 27.41
N SER A 256 -34.48 -17.83 26.68
CA SER A 256 -35.79 -17.30 27.04
C SER A 256 -36.70 -17.33 25.82
N ALA A 257 -37.37 -18.47 25.66
CA ALA A 257 -38.49 -18.65 24.75
C ALA A 257 -39.73 -17.96 25.34
N THR A 258 -40.28 -16.99 24.62
CA THR A 258 -41.62 -16.45 24.89
C THR A 258 -42.57 -17.05 23.86
N VAL A 259 -43.51 -17.87 24.32
CA VAL A 259 -44.65 -18.39 23.54
C VAL A 259 -45.79 -17.39 23.70
N HIS A 260 -46.34 -16.91 22.58
CA HIS A 260 -47.63 -16.23 22.56
C HIS A 260 -48.67 -17.19 21.94
N GLU A 261 -49.72 -17.43 22.72
CA GLU A 261 -51.01 -17.99 22.30
C GLU A 261 -51.77 -17.04 21.35
#